data_AF-A0AA36HDW7-F1
#
_entry.id   AF-A0AA36HDW7-F1
#
_cell.length_a   1.000
_cell.length_b   1.000
_cell.length_c   1.000
_cell.angle_alpha   90.00
_cell.angle_beta   90.00
_cell.angle_gamma   90.00
#
_symmetry.space_group_name_H-M   'P 1'
#
loop_
_entity.id
_entity.type
_entity.pdbx_description
1 polymer ?
#
loop_
_entity_poly.entity_id
_entity_poly.type
_entity_poly.pdbx_seq_one_letter_code
_entity_poly.pdbx_strand_id
1 'polypeptide(L)'
;MQWYLAAPLLFRLQRMVTDKEKAFFAGVSAFSLLIYLYARNMIGAYWLQGRLWQFCAGVIAALYLPKEQCLAPSPEEEVLLKQYDDKLERVGLLDSGDRHTERSEANLSWPAYIRSFLRHPVFLLPLLIPVMWFRFPTFDLRLYITAASALLLYAGQKEEGFMFLTNRAAVFLGDISYVLYLTHWPLHCIAKYNSDIFSKSAELGICITTGIALLVHFHIARFYREMSSKATTFFFIGVVVITVFMSMKEVNYENDRLHYATIGLHDAYYDIVNSIY
;
A
#
# COMPACT_ATOMS: atom_id res chain seq x y z
N MET A 1 -0.14 2.12 16.46
CA MET A 1 -0.13 3.37 15.66
C MET A 1 0.33 3.07 14.23
N GLN A 2 -0.51 3.34 13.23
CA GLN A 2 -0.20 3.11 11.81
C GLN A 2 0.61 4.30 11.24
N TRP A 3 1.59 4.02 10.37
CA TRP A 3 2.46 5.02 9.72
C TRP A 3 1.70 6.21 9.11
N TYR A 4 0.47 5.99 8.63
CA TYR A 4 -0.40 7.01 8.05
C TYR A 4 -0.71 8.19 8.99
N LEU A 5 -0.73 7.97 10.31
CA LEU A 5 -0.89 9.05 11.29
C LEU A 5 0.45 9.72 11.64
N ALA A 6 1.55 8.96 11.60
CA ALA A 6 2.88 9.46 11.95
C ALA A 6 3.49 10.31 10.83
N ALA A 7 3.26 9.97 9.56
CA ALA A 7 3.87 10.66 8.43
C ALA A 7 3.51 12.17 8.36
N PRO A 8 2.23 12.60 8.43
CA PRO A 8 1.89 14.03 8.42
C PRO A 8 2.53 14.82 9.57
N LEU A 9 2.60 14.21 10.76
CA LEU A 9 3.23 14.80 11.93
C LEU A 9 4.75 14.94 11.74
N LEU A 10 5.41 13.91 11.17
CA LEU A 10 6.83 13.93 10.87
C LEU A 10 7.19 15.01 9.84
N PHE A 11 6.41 15.17 8.77
CA PHE A 11 6.62 16.24 7.79
C PHE A 11 6.37 17.63 8.39
N ARG A 12 5.37 17.78 9.26
CA ARG A 12 5.14 19.04 9.98
C ARG A 12 6.30 19.38 10.91
N LEU A 13 6.80 18.40 11.66
CA LEU A 13 7.93 18.57 12.57
C LEU A 13 9.23 18.87 11.81
N GLN A 14 9.47 18.20 10.69
CA GLN A 14 10.59 18.49 9.79
C GLN A 14 10.59 19.97 9.36
N ARG A 15 9.45 20.48 8.89
CA ARG A 15 9.31 21.89 8.46
C ARG A 15 9.49 22.91 9.59
N MET A 16 9.30 22.50 10.85
CA MET A 16 9.52 23.37 12.00
C MET A 16 10.97 23.38 12.48
N VAL A 17 11.70 22.27 12.27
CA VAL A 17 13.03 22.06 12.85
C VAL A 17 14.16 22.36 11.86
N THR A 18 14.02 21.99 10.59
CA THR A 18 15.11 22.20 9.61
C THR A 18 14.61 22.22 8.17
N ASP A 19 15.23 23.08 7.36
CA ASP A 19 15.00 23.12 5.91
C ASP A 19 15.71 21.97 5.16
N LYS A 20 16.63 21.27 5.83
CA LYS A 20 17.38 20.13 5.26
C LYS A 20 16.59 18.82 5.37
N GLU A 21 15.56 18.67 4.53
CA GLU A 21 14.67 17.50 4.47
C GLU A 21 15.42 16.15 4.51
N LYS A 22 16.46 16.00 3.66
CA LYS A 22 17.24 14.75 3.54
C LYS A 22 17.99 14.38 4.83
N ALA A 23 18.63 15.37 5.45
CA ALA A 23 19.40 15.17 6.67
C ALA A 23 18.49 14.85 7.86
N PHE A 24 17.31 15.48 7.91
CA PHE A 24 16.30 15.20 8.93
C PHE A 24 15.83 13.74 8.87
N PHE A 25 15.37 13.28 7.70
CA PHE A 25 14.89 11.90 7.56
C PHE A 25 16.01 10.86 7.72
N ALA A 26 17.24 11.17 7.32
CA ALA A 26 18.40 10.32 7.59
C ALA A 26 18.67 10.19 9.11
N GLY A 27 18.60 11.31 9.85
CA GLY A 27 18.76 11.31 11.31
C GLY A 27 17.66 10.52 12.02
N VAL A 28 16.40 10.73 11.64
CA VAL A 28 15.25 9.96 12.18
C VAL A 28 15.41 8.47 11.87
N SER A 29 15.85 8.12 10.66
CA SER A 29 16.10 6.74 10.25
C SER A 29 17.20 6.09 11.09
N ALA A 30 18.35 6.76 11.25
CA ALA A 30 19.46 6.25 12.06
C ALA A 30 19.06 6.06 13.53
N PHE A 31 18.37 7.04 14.11
CA PHE A 31 17.89 6.95 15.50
C PHE A 31 16.87 5.81 15.68
N SER A 32 15.93 5.67 14.73
CA SER A 32 14.97 4.57 14.71
C SER A 32 15.64 3.20 14.62
N LEU A 33 16.69 3.08 13.79
CA LEU A 33 17.45 1.84 13.66
C LEU A 33 18.23 1.51 14.94
N LEU A 34 18.79 2.51 15.63
CA LEU A 34 19.44 2.30 16.92
C LEU A 34 18.46 1.79 17.99
N ILE A 35 17.27 2.39 18.06
CA ILE A 35 16.20 1.91 18.94
C ILE A 35 15.84 0.47 18.60
N TYR A 36 15.74 0.13 17.32
CA TYR A 36 15.43 -1.23 16.87
C TYR A 36 16.48 -2.25 17.32
N LEU A 37 17.76 -1.93 17.16
CA LEU A 37 18.87 -2.81 17.53
C LEU A 37 18.99 -2.99 19.05
N TYR A 38 18.60 -1.98 19.83
CA TYR A 38 18.63 -2.04 21.29
C TYR A 38 17.37 -2.71 21.89
N ALA A 39 16.23 -2.66 21.18
CA ALA A 39 14.99 -3.27 21.63
C ALA A 39 15.06 -4.81 21.49
N ARG A 40 14.68 -5.54 22.54
CA ARG A 40 14.47 -7.00 22.48
C ARG A 40 13.49 -7.35 21.34
N ASN A 41 13.79 -8.44 20.61
CA ASN A 41 13.14 -8.85 19.35
C ASN A 41 11.60 -8.74 19.29
N MET A 42 10.88 -8.99 20.40
CA MET A 42 9.42 -8.82 20.43
C MET A 42 9.00 -7.34 20.47
N ILE A 43 9.62 -6.51 21.31
CA ILE A 43 9.22 -5.10 21.49
C ILE A 43 9.56 -4.27 20.24
N GLY A 44 10.72 -4.52 19.64
CA GLY A 44 11.15 -3.84 18.40
C GLY A 44 10.28 -4.16 17.19
N ALA A 45 9.54 -5.28 17.19
CA ALA A 45 8.64 -5.66 16.11
C ALA A 45 7.33 -4.88 16.11
N TYR A 46 6.79 -4.54 17.28
CA TYR A 46 5.50 -3.85 17.39
C TYR A 46 5.65 -2.34 17.59
N TRP A 47 6.76 -1.90 18.19
CA TRP A 47 6.98 -0.49 18.43
C TRP A 47 7.25 0.26 17.13
N LEU A 48 6.34 1.15 16.74
CA LEU A 48 6.42 1.95 15.52
C LEU A 48 7.75 2.71 15.42
N GLN A 49 8.28 3.16 16.56
CA GLN A 49 9.43 4.07 16.62
C GLN A 49 10.72 3.35 16.24
N GLY A 50 10.82 2.04 16.51
CA GLY A 50 11.90 1.18 16.01
C GLY A 50 11.74 0.76 14.54
N ARG A 51 10.63 1.11 13.87
CA ARG A 51 10.39 0.75 12.46
C ARG A 51 10.37 1.93 11.51
N LEU A 52 10.45 3.16 12.01
CA LEU A 52 10.46 4.37 11.18
C LEU A 52 11.57 4.36 10.14
N TRP A 53 12.71 3.73 10.41
CA TRP A 53 13.81 3.60 9.45
C TRP A 53 13.39 2.93 8.13
N GLN A 54 12.47 1.97 8.17
CA GLN A 54 11.96 1.27 6.98
C GLN A 54 11.18 2.23 6.06
N PHE A 55 10.36 3.09 6.67
CA PHE A 55 9.56 4.06 5.93
C PHE A 55 10.39 5.27 5.49
N CYS A 56 11.32 5.73 6.33
CA CYS A 56 12.22 6.84 6.01
C CYS A 56 13.12 6.50 4.82
N ALA A 57 13.53 5.24 4.63
CA ALA A 57 14.27 4.82 3.44
C ALA A 57 13.52 5.12 2.13
N GLY A 58 12.21 4.87 2.08
CA GLY A 58 11.37 5.21 0.93
C GLY A 58 11.21 6.72 0.73
N VAL A 59 11.02 7.48 1.82
CA VAL A 59 10.95 8.95 1.76
C VAL A 59 12.26 9.54 1.24
N ILE A 60 13.40 9.07 1.75
CA ILE A 60 14.73 9.49 1.31
C ILE A 60 14.91 9.18 -0.18
N ALA A 61 14.55 7.97 -0.62
CA ALA A 61 14.61 7.60 -2.04
C ALA A 61 13.82 8.57 -2.92
N ALA A 62 12.60 8.96 -2.50
CA ALA A 62 11.78 9.96 -3.19
C ALA A 62 12.37 11.39 -3.16
N LEU A 63 13.00 11.79 -2.05
CA LEU A 63 13.61 13.12 -1.90
C LEU A 63 14.92 13.30 -2.68
N TYR A 64 15.57 12.21 -3.06
CA TYR A 64 16.79 12.27 -3.88
C TYR A 64 16.50 12.52 -5.36
N LEU A 65 15.23 12.61 -5.77
CA LEU A 65 14.88 13.03 -7.11
C LEU A 65 14.97 14.55 -7.29
N PRO A 66 15.38 15.02 -8.48
CA PRO A 66 15.22 16.41 -8.85
C PRO A 66 13.73 16.79 -8.80
N LYS A 67 13.38 17.86 -8.08
CA LYS A 67 12.04 18.49 -8.13
C LYS A 67 11.71 19.06 -9.52
N GLU A 68 12.62 18.96 -10.48
CA GLU A 68 12.58 19.61 -11.79
C GLU A 68 11.57 18.98 -12.77
N GLN A 69 11.08 17.76 -12.54
CA GLN A 69 9.99 17.18 -13.33
C GLN A 69 8.58 17.70 -12.93
N CYS A 70 8.49 18.60 -11.93
CA CYS A 70 7.26 19.34 -11.61
C CYS A 70 7.35 20.83 -11.99
N LEU A 71 8.31 21.23 -12.84
CA LEU A 71 8.22 22.52 -13.51
C LEU A 71 6.98 22.50 -14.41
N ALA A 72 6.11 23.48 -14.21
CA ALA A 72 4.97 23.73 -15.08
C ALA A 72 5.43 23.62 -16.55
N PRO A 73 4.64 22.98 -17.43
CA PRO A 73 5.00 22.86 -18.84
C PRO A 73 5.36 24.26 -19.36
N SER A 74 6.43 24.34 -20.15
CA SER A 74 6.76 25.61 -20.81
C SER A 74 5.52 26.11 -21.58
N PRO A 75 5.35 27.44 -21.78
CA PRO A 75 4.19 27.95 -22.50
C PRO A 75 3.97 27.28 -23.87
N GLU A 76 5.06 26.83 -24.50
CA GLU A 76 5.06 26.08 -25.75
C GLU A 76 4.51 24.64 -25.59
N GLU A 77 4.90 23.92 -24.52
CA GLU A 77 4.36 22.59 -24.21
C GLU A 77 2.89 22.62 -23.77
N GLU A 78 2.46 23.65 -23.04
CA GLU A 78 1.05 23.81 -22.66
C GLU A 78 0.15 24.08 -23.87
N VAL A 79 0.66 24.85 -24.85
CA VAL A 79 -0.01 25.07 -26.15
C VAL A 79 -0.07 23.77 -26.95
N LEU A 80 1.02 23.00 -26.99
CA LEU A 80 1.04 21.71 -27.68
C LEU A 80 0.11 20.69 -27.04
N LEU A 81 0.04 20.64 -25.70
CA LEU A 81 -0.89 19.77 -24.97
C LEU A 81 -2.34 20.17 -25.21
N LYS A 82 -2.68 21.46 -25.15
CA LYS A 82 -4.03 21.96 -25.52
C LYS A 82 -4.38 21.61 -26.96
N GLN A 83 -3.44 21.79 -27.89
CA GLN A 83 -3.67 21.45 -29.29
C GLN A 83 -3.85 19.94 -29.50
N TYR A 84 -3.20 19.10 -28.68
CA TYR A 84 -3.36 17.65 -28.70
C TYR A 84 -4.72 17.21 -28.11
N ASP A 85 -5.12 17.82 -26.99
CA ASP A 85 -6.38 17.52 -26.30
C ASP A 85 -7.59 17.96 -27.14
N ASP A 86 -7.53 19.15 -27.75
CA ASP A 86 -8.57 19.68 -28.64
C ASP A 86 -8.72 18.83 -29.92
N LYS A 87 -7.62 18.22 -30.38
CA LYS A 87 -7.62 17.27 -31.49
C LYS A 87 -8.21 15.91 -31.07
N LEU A 88 -7.96 15.47 -29.84
CA LEU A 88 -8.50 14.22 -29.29
C LEU A 88 -10.01 14.33 -29.03
N GLU A 89 -10.48 15.48 -28.55
CA GLU A 89 -11.89 15.75 -28.29
C GLU A 89 -12.69 15.83 -29.60
N ARG A 90 -12.13 16.47 -30.64
CA ARG A 90 -12.71 16.46 -32.00
C ARG A 90 -12.75 15.06 -32.61
N VAL A 91 -11.76 14.22 -32.36
CA VAL A 91 -11.74 12.82 -32.83
C VAL A 91 -12.77 11.99 -32.05
N GLY A 92 -12.91 12.20 -30.73
CA GLY A 92 -13.90 11.51 -29.90
C GLY A 92 -15.36 11.89 -30.19
N LEU A 93 -15.62 13.15 -30.56
CA LEU A 93 -16.95 13.63 -30.95
C LEU A 93 -17.39 13.17 -32.35
N LEU A 94 -16.44 12.80 -33.22
CA LEU A 94 -16.72 12.26 -34.56
C LEU A 94 -16.80 10.73 -34.60
N ASP A 95 -16.48 10.04 -33.49
CA ASP A 95 -16.43 8.57 -33.39
C ASP A 95 -17.60 7.97 -32.58
N SER A 96 -18.61 8.77 -32.22
CA SER A 96 -19.80 8.31 -31.48
C SER A 96 -20.82 7.51 -32.33
N GLY A 97 -20.46 7.14 -33.55
CA GLY A 97 -21.28 6.32 -34.44
C GLY A 97 -20.42 5.30 -35.14
N ASP A 98 -20.50 4.05 -34.67
CA ASP A 98 -19.89 2.85 -35.24
C ASP A 98 -18.35 2.89 -35.39
N ARG A 99 -17.66 2.05 -34.60
CA ARG A 99 -16.45 1.33 -35.06
C ARG A 99 -15.92 0.33 -34.03
N HIS A 100 -16.16 -0.94 -34.33
CA HIS A 100 -15.11 -1.95 -34.20
C HIS A 100 -13.89 -1.46 -34.99
N THR A 101 -12.85 -0.95 -34.34
CA THR A 101 -11.54 -0.78 -35.00
C THR A 101 -10.41 -0.85 -33.98
N GLU A 102 -9.78 -2.03 -33.95
CA GLU A 102 -8.32 -2.20 -34.06
C GLU A 102 -7.48 -1.12 -33.37
N ARG A 103 -7.48 -1.13 -32.04
CA ARG A 103 -6.35 -0.57 -31.30
C ARG A 103 -5.18 -1.53 -31.47
N SER A 104 -4.35 -1.23 -32.46
CA SER A 104 -3.06 -1.85 -32.74
C SER A 104 -2.31 -2.14 -31.44
N GLU A 105 -2.49 -3.35 -30.93
CA GLU A 105 -1.47 -4.12 -30.22
C GLU A 105 -0.35 -4.32 -31.24
N ALA A 106 0.43 -3.27 -31.47
CA ALA A 106 1.61 -3.35 -32.29
C ALA A 106 2.49 -4.43 -31.67
N ASN A 107 2.57 -5.56 -32.37
CA ASN A 107 3.46 -6.71 -32.16
C ASN A 107 4.73 -6.35 -31.41
N LEU A 108 4.63 -6.25 -30.08
CA LEU A 108 5.79 -6.06 -29.24
C LEU A 108 6.36 -7.44 -29.06
N SER A 109 7.43 -7.74 -29.81
CA SER A 109 7.99 -9.08 -29.81
C SER A 109 8.33 -9.46 -28.36
N TRP A 110 7.83 -10.61 -27.89
CA TRP A 110 8.19 -11.24 -26.62
C TRP A 110 9.68 -11.06 -26.22
N PRO A 111 10.66 -11.10 -27.17
CA PRO A 111 12.05 -10.76 -26.91
C PRO A 111 12.32 -9.37 -26.31
N ALA A 112 11.58 -8.33 -26.69
CA ALA A 112 11.77 -6.97 -26.17
C ALA A 112 11.31 -6.85 -24.70
N TYR A 113 10.20 -7.52 -24.35
CA TYR A 113 9.69 -7.58 -22.98
C TYR A 113 10.67 -8.30 -22.05
N ILE A 114 11.16 -9.47 -22.48
CA ILE A 114 12.15 -10.26 -21.71
C ILE A 114 13.46 -9.49 -21.59
N ARG A 115 13.90 -8.77 -22.63
CA ARG A 115 15.11 -7.93 -22.59
C ARG A 115 14.98 -6.78 -21.59
N SER A 116 13.82 -6.13 -21.53
CA SER A 116 13.54 -5.09 -20.52
C SER A 116 13.52 -5.68 -19.11
N PHE A 117 12.87 -6.83 -18.92
CA PHE A 117 12.83 -7.55 -17.64
C PHE A 117 14.23 -7.95 -17.14
N LEU A 118 15.07 -8.51 -18.01
CA LEU A 118 16.46 -8.89 -17.68
C LEU A 118 17.39 -7.69 -17.43
N ARG A 119 17.09 -6.52 -18.01
CA ARG A 119 17.89 -5.30 -17.84
C ARG A 119 17.75 -4.70 -16.44
N HIS A 120 16.70 -5.04 -15.70
CA HIS A 120 16.39 -4.45 -14.39
C HIS A 120 16.36 -5.51 -13.28
N PRO A 121 17.53 -6.11 -12.92
CA PRO A 121 17.61 -7.15 -11.89
C PRO A 121 17.20 -6.66 -10.50
N VAL A 122 17.21 -5.34 -10.28
CA VAL A 122 16.68 -4.70 -9.06
C VAL A 122 15.24 -5.11 -8.78
N PHE A 123 14.43 -5.35 -9.82
CA PHE A 123 13.04 -5.79 -9.67
C PHE A 123 12.92 -7.24 -9.17
N LEU A 124 13.93 -8.07 -9.46
CA LEU A 124 13.96 -9.44 -8.97
C LEU A 124 14.32 -9.50 -7.48
N LEU A 125 14.98 -8.47 -6.92
CA LEU A 125 15.44 -8.50 -5.54
C LEU A 125 14.30 -8.84 -4.55
N PRO A 126 13.15 -8.15 -4.50
CA PRO A 126 12.07 -8.53 -3.58
C PRO A 126 11.48 -9.93 -3.85
N LEU A 127 11.54 -10.40 -5.11
CA LEU A 127 11.00 -11.69 -5.55
C LEU A 127 11.94 -12.87 -5.28
N LEU A 128 13.22 -12.63 -5.00
CA LEU A 128 14.16 -13.69 -4.66
C LEU A 128 13.80 -14.35 -3.33
N ILE A 129 13.33 -13.57 -2.35
CA ILE A 129 13.07 -14.07 -0.98
C ILE A 129 12.05 -15.21 -0.93
N PRO A 130 10.84 -15.10 -1.53
CA PRO A 130 9.87 -16.19 -1.52
C PRO A 130 10.38 -17.48 -2.19
N VAL A 131 11.39 -17.38 -3.05
CA VAL A 131 11.98 -18.51 -3.79
C VAL A 131 13.12 -19.16 -3.00
N MET A 132 13.69 -18.47 -2.00
CA MET A 132 14.75 -19.03 -1.16
C MET A 132 14.19 -20.06 -0.19
N TRP A 133 14.78 -21.27 -0.20
CA TRP A 133 14.43 -22.35 0.72
C TRP A 133 14.90 -22.11 2.17
N PHE A 134 15.78 -21.13 2.39
CA PHE A 134 16.40 -20.87 3.69
C PHE A 134 15.67 -19.79 4.50
N ARG A 135 15.47 -20.03 5.81
CA ARG A 135 14.92 -19.02 6.73
C ARG A 135 15.99 -18.01 7.12
N PHE A 136 15.86 -16.78 6.61
CA PHE A 136 16.68 -15.66 7.04
C PHE A 136 16.30 -15.16 8.44
N PRO A 137 17.27 -14.66 9.22
CA PRO A 137 16.98 -13.85 10.40
C PRO A 137 16.03 -12.70 10.06
N THR A 138 15.10 -12.40 10.96
CA THR A 138 14.03 -11.41 10.73
C THR A 138 14.57 -10.00 10.47
N PHE A 139 15.72 -9.65 11.06
CA PHE A 139 16.38 -8.38 10.83
C PHE A 139 16.95 -8.27 9.41
N ASP A 140 17.72 -9.27 8.97
CA ASP A 140 18.35 -9.29 7.64
C ASP A 140 17.30 -9.23 6.54
N LEU A 141 16.20 -9.98 6.73
CA LEU A 141 15.06 -9.96 5.83
C LEU A 141 14.44 -8.56 5.73
N ARG A 142 14.26 -7.88 6.86
CA ARG A 142 13.70 -6.52 6.91
C ARG A 142 14.62 -5.51 6.25
N LEU A 143 15.94 -5.60 6.49
CA LEU A 143 16.94 -4.73 5.89
C LEU A 143 16.96 -4.92 4.38
N TYR A 144 16.97 -6.17 3.93
CA TYR A 144 16.92 -6.51 2.52
C TYR A 144 15.66 -5.97 1.84
N ILE A 145 14.47 -6.26 2.38
CA ILE A 145 13.21 -5.81 1.77
C ILE A 145 13.16 -4.28 1.73
N THR A 146 13.57 -3.61 2.81
CA THR A 146 13.61 -2.13 2.85
C THR A 146 14.54 -1.56 1.78
N ALA A 147 15.76 -2.10 1.67
CA ALA A 147 16.73 -1.65 0.68
C ALA A 147 16.26 -1.95 -0.76
N ALA A 148 15.75 -3.16 -1.00
CA ALA A 148 15.22 -3.57 -2.30
C ALA A 148 14.02 -2.71 -2.72
N SER A 149 13.08 -2.42 -1.80
CA SER A 149 11.94 -1.54 -2.06
C SER A 149 12.37 -0.09 -2.29
N ALA A 150 13.31 0.45 -1.51
CA ALA A 150 13.82 1.80 -1.71
C ALA A 150 14.56 1.95 -3.06
N LEU A 151 15.35 0.94 -3.43
CA LEU A 151 16.05 0.90 -4.72
C LEU A 151 15.07 0.73 -5.88
N LEU A 152 14.03 -0.09 -5.71
CA LEU A 152 12.97 -0.24 -6.69
C LEU A 152 12.21 1.08 -6.90
N LEU A 153 11.89 1.81 -5.83
CA LEU A 153 11.26 3.14 -5.91
C LEU A 153 12.18 4.13 -6.63
N TYR A 154 13.47 4.17 -6.27
CA TYR A 154 14.44 5.05 -6.90
C TYR A 154 14.64 4.73 -8.40
N ALA A 155 14.69 3.44 -8.75
CA ALA A 155 14.78 3.00 -10.15
C ALA A 155 13.50 3.34 -10.92
N GLY A 156 12.34 3.08 -10.31
CA GLY A 156 10.99 3.33 -10.84
C GLY A 156 10.72 4.76 -11.27
N GLN A 157 11.41 5.73 -10.68
CA GLN A 157 11.20 7.16 -10.93
C GLN A 157 12.19 7.79 -11.92
N LYS A 158 13.15 7.02 -12.46
CA LYS A 158 13.93 7.47 -13.63
C LYS A 158 13.09 7.27 -14.90
N GLU A 159 13.19 8.19 -15.86
CA GLU A 159 12.40 8.27 -17.11
C GLU A 159 12.41 7.02 -18.01
N GLU A 160 13.19 5.99 -17.66
CA GLU A 160 13.12 4.70 -18.32
C GLU A 160 11.82 3.99 -17.93
N GLY A 161 10.74 4.27 -18.66
CA GLY A 161 9.46 3.61 -18.49
C GLY A 161 9.61 2.09 -18.49
N PHE A 162 9.43 1.47 -17.32
CA PHE A 162 9.47 0.03 -17.17
C PHE A 162 8.24 -0.60 -17.82
N MET A 163 8.34 -0.94 -19.10
CA MET A 163 7.23 -1.47 -19.89
C MET A 163 6.58 -2.72 -19.26
N PHE A 164 7.34 -3.48 -18.45
CA PHE A 164 6.84 -4.57 -17.63
C PHE A 164 5.92 -4.12 -16.49
N LEU A 165 6.30 -3.09 -15.73
CA LEU A 165 5.56 -2.61 -14.57
C LEU A 165 4.38 -1.72 -14.95
N THR A 166 4.41 -1.09 -16.13
CA THR A 166 3.32 -0.27 -16.66
C THR A 166 2.26 -1.09 -17.41
N ASN A 167 2.38 -2.43 -17.44
CA ASN A 167 1.34 -3.27 -18.02
C ASN A 167 0.05 -3.15 -17.18
N ARG A 168 -1.11 -3.13 -17.84
CA ARG A 168 -2.44 -3.09 -17.22
C ARG A 168 -2.60 -4.12 -16.11
N ALA A 169 -2.08 -5.34 -16.30
CA ALA A 169 -2.15 -6.39 -15.28
C ALA A 169 -1.31 -6.09 -14.03
N ALA A 170 -0.09 -5.54 -14.20
CA ALA A 170 0.79 -5.18 -13.09
C ALA A 170 0.24 -3.99 -12.30
N VAL A 171 -0.28 -2.98 -13.01
CA VAL A 171 -0.97 -1.83 -12.41
C VAL A 171 -2.21 -2.28 -11.63
N PHE A 172 -3.05 -3.13 -12.24
CA PHE A 172 -4.24 -3.67 -11.60
C PHE A 172 -3.92 -4.49 -10.33
N LEU A 173 -2.88 -5.34 -10.40
CA LEU A 173 -2.42 -6.08 -9.23
C LEU A 173 -1.92 -5.16 -8.11
N GLY A 174 -1.23 -4.08 -8.49
CA GLY A 174 -0.83 -3.01 -7.57
C GLY A 174 -2.03 -2.32 -6.92
N ASP A 175 -3.06 -1.96 -7.69
CA ASP A 175 -4.25 -1.27 -7.20
C ASP A 175 -5.08 -2.11 -6.21
N ILE A 176 -5.10 -3.44 -6.37
CA ILE A 176 -5.81 -4.36 -5.46
C ILE A 176 -4.96 -4.75 -4.26
N SER A 177 -3.61 -4.70 -4.38
CA SER A 177 -2.69 -5.21 -3.37
C SER A 177 -2.97 -4.68 -1.96
N TYR A 178 -3.33 -3.40 -1.83
CA TYR A 178 -3.64 -2.78 -0.55
C TYR A 178 -4.91 -3.34 0.08
N VAL A 179 -5.97 -3.48 -0.72
CA VAL A 179 -7.25 -4.03 -0.26
C VAL A 179 -7.07 -5.50 0.13
N LEU A 180 -6.36 -6.27 -0.69
CA LEU A 180 -6.03 -7.66 -0.42
C LEU A 180 -5.24 -7.80 0.89
N TYR A 181 -4.28 -6.92 1.14
CA TYR A 181 -3.53 -6.86 2.39
C TYR A 181 -4.43 -6.60 3.60
N LEU A 182 -5.47 -5.77 3.48
CA LEU A 182 -6.39 -5.53 4.58
C LEU A 182 -7.34 -6.72 4.83
N THR A 183 -7.82 -7.37 3.78
CA THR A 183 -8.87 -8.40 3.88
C THR A 183 -8.33 -9.78 4.22
N HIS A 184 -7.10 -10.11 3.82
CA HIS A 184 -6.58 -11.48 3.94
C HIS A 184 -6.38 -11.93 5.40
N TRP A 185 -5.97 -11.05 6.32
CA TRP A 185 -5.61 -11.46 7.67
C TRP A 185 -6.81 -11.94 8.50
N PRO A 186 -7.93 -11.19 8.61
CA PRO A 186 -9.13 -11.68 9.29
C PRO A 186 -9.67 -12.98 8.68
N LEU A 187 -9.67 -13.08 7.35
CA LEU A 187 -10.18 -14.27 6.65
C LEU A 187 -9.28 -15.48 6.83
N HIS A 188 -7.96 -15.28 6.86
CA HIS A 188 -7.00 -16.34 7.18
C HIS A 188 -7.22 -16.87 8.61
N CYS A 189 -7.46 -15.99 9.59
CA CYS A 189 -7.81 -16.39 10.95
C CYS A 189 -9.09 -17.23 10.99
N ILE A 190 -10.14 -16.79 10.29
CA ILE A 190 -11.42 -17.53 10.19
C ILE A 190 -11.22 -18.90 9.51
N ALA A 191 -10.49 -18.93 8.39
CA ALA A 191 -10.22 -20.15 7.63
C ALA A 191 -9.42 -21.16 8.46
N LYS A 192 -8.45 -20.70 9.25
CA LYS A 192 -7.66 -21.52 10.16
C LYS A 192 -8.50 -22.03 11.33
N TYR A 193 -9.39 -21.21 11.89
CA TYR A 193 -10.28 -21.65 12.97
C TYR A 193 -11.27 -22.73 12.51
N ASN A 194 -11.71 -22.68 11.25
CA ASN A 194 -12.66 -23.63 10.68
C ASN A 194 -12.00 -24.77 9.89
N SER A 195 -10.68 -24.95 9.99
CA SER A 195 -9.95 -26.00 9.25
C SER A 195 -10.39 -27.41 9.63
N ASP A 196 -10.81 -27.59 10.89
CA ASP A 196 -11.25 -28.88 11.41
C ASP A 196 -12.63 -29.29 10.86
N ILE A 197 -13.41 -28.31 10.37
CA ILE A 197 -14.76 -28.51 9.81
C ILE A 197 -14.69 -28.65 8.28
N PHE A 198 -13.83 -27.88 7.62
CA PHE A 198 -13.68 -27.88 6.17
C PHE A 198 -12.25 -28.24 5.74
N SER A 199 -12.09 -29.42 5.13
CA SER A 199 -10.79 -29.93 4.66
C SER A 199 -10.07 -29.02 3.64
N LYS A 200 -10.81 -28.11 2.97
CA LYS A 200 -10.29 -27.11 2.01
C LYS A 200 -10.51 -25.67 2.47
N SER A 201 -10.46 -25.42 3.78
CA SER A 201 -10.73 -24.09 4.34
C SER A 201 -9.73 -23.03 3.87
N ALA A 202 -8.47 -23.41 3.62
CA ALA A 202 -7.42 -22.50 3.18
C ALA A 202 -7.64 -21.99 1.75
N GLU A 203 -7.97 -22.88 0.80
CA GLU A 203 -8.24 -22.49 -0.59
C GLU A 203 -9.50 -21.63 -0.68
N LEU A 204 -10.56 -22.00 0.07
CA LEU A 204 -11.77 -21.19 0.18
C LEU A 204 -11.48 -19.81 0.78
N GLY A 205 -10.64 -19.74 1.81
CA GLY A 205 -10.20 -18.49 2.41
C GLY A 205 -9.52 -17.56 1.41
N ILE A 206 -8.64 -18.09 0.55
CA ILE A 206 -7.99 -17.32 -0.52
C ILE A 206 -9.01 -16.83 -1.56
N CYS A 207 -9.92 -17.70 -1.99
CA CYS A 207 -10.97 -17.32 -2.95
C CYS A 207 -11.87 -16.20 -2.40
N ILE A 208 -12.33 -16.33 -1.15
CA ILE A 208 -13.18 -15.34 -0.48
C ILE A 208 -12.42 -14.02 -0.29
N THR A 209 -11.16 -14.08 0.15
CA THR A 209 -10.29 -12.91 0.30
C THR A 209 -10.14 -12.14 -1.00
N THR A 210 -9.87 -12.86 -2.09
CA THR A 210 -9.71 -12.27 -3.42
C THR A 210 -11.02 -11.66 -3.92
N GLY A 211 -12.15 -12.36 -3.72
CA GLY A 211 -13.48 -11.87 -4.09
C GLY A 211 -13.86 -10.59 -3.35
N ILE A 212 -13.65 -10.55 -2.03
CA ILE A 212 -13.89 -9.34 -1.22
C ILE A 212 -12.96 -8.21 -1.67
N ALA A 213 -11.68 -8.49 -1.94
CA ALA A 213 -10.75 -7.47 -2.41
C ALA A 213 -11.19 -6.84 -3.74
N LEU A 214 -11.67 -7.64 -4.69
CA LEU A 214 -12.21 -7.15 -5.96
C LEU A 214 -13.48 -6.31 -5.76
N LEU A 215 -14.42 -6.77 -4.93
CA LEU A 215 -15.65 -6.02 -4.64
C LEU A 215 -15.36 -4.66 -4.01
N VAL A 216 -14.46 -4.61 -3.02
CA VAL A 216 -14.05 -3.37 -2.36
C VAL A 216 -13.34 -2.45 -3.35
N HIS A 217 -12.44 -2.98 -4.19
CA HIS A 217 -11.75 -2.19 -5.21
C HIS A 217 -12.73 -1.56 -6.22
N PHE A 218 -13.66 -2.33 -6.77
CA PHE A 218 -14.57 -1.81 -7.80
C PHE A 218 -15.67 -0.91 -7.24
N HIS A 219 -16.25 -1.25 -6.09
CA HIS A 219 -17.40 -0.52 -5.54
C HIS A 219 -16.98 0.54 -4.54
N ILE A 220 -16.22 0.17 -3.51
CA ILE A 220 -15.91 1.06 -2.39
C ILE A 220 -14.84 2.08 -2.83
N ALA A 221 -13.74 1.65 -3.45
CA ALA A 221 -12.69 2.59 -3.83
C ALA A 221 -13.19 3.62 -4.86
N ARG A 222 -14.10 3.24 -5.75
CA ARG A 222 -14.78 4.17 -6.67
C ARG A 222 -15.66 5.17 -5.90
N PHE A 223 -16.49 4.67 -4.98
CA PHE A 223 -17.37 5.50 -4.15
C PHE A 223 -16.60 6.55 -3.32
N TYR A 224 -15.47 6.17 -2.71
CA TYR A 224 -14.65 7.10 -1.93
C TYR A 224 -13.94 8.15 -2.79
N ARG A 225 -13.52 7.82 -4.02
CA ARG A 225 -12.90 8.78 -4.94
C ARG A 225 -13.87 9.86 -5.43
N GLU A 226 -15.14 9.51 -5.55
CA GLU A 226 -16.21 10.43 -5.97
C GLU A 226 -16.75 11.28 -4.80
N MET A 227 -16.36 10.97 -3.56
CA MET A 227 -16.85 11.67 -2.36
C MET A 227 -16.14 13.01 -2.14
N SER A 228 -16.92 14.06 -1.85
CA SER A 228 -16.36 15.38 -1.53
C SER A 228 -15.50 15.35 -0.25
N SER A 229 -14.51 16.25 -0.15
CA SER A 229 -13.61 16.34 1.02
C SER A 229 -14.37 16.55 2.34
N LYS A 230 -15.48 17.31 2.31
CA LYS A 230 -16.36 17.51 3.47
C LYS A 230 -17.08 16.23 3.90
N ALA A 231 -17.63 15.48 2.93
CA ALA A 231 -18.29 14.21 3.20
C ALA A 231 -17.31 13.14 3.72
N THR A 232 -16.09 13.10 3.17
CA THR A 232 -15.01 12.21 3.64
C THR A 232 -14.62 12.52 5.08
N THR A 233 -14.47 13.81 5.42
CA THR A 233 -14.14 14.26 6.78
C THR A 233 -15.26 13.89 7.76
N PHE A 234 -16.53 14.13 7.38
CA PHE A 234 -17.68 13.75 8.19
C PHE A 234 -17.75 12.24 8.43
N PHE A 235 -17.58 11.44 7.38
CA PHE A 235 -17.55 9.98 7.48
C PHE A 235 -16.43 9.51 8.42
N PHE A 236 -15.23 10.06 8.27
CA PHE A 236 -14.09 9.73 9.13
C PHE A 236 -14.35 10.06 10.60
N ILE A 237 -14.89 11.25 10.89
CA ILE A 237 -15.30 11.63 12.24
C ILE A 237 -16.35 10.66 12.78
N GLY A 238 -17.34 10.28 11.97
CA GLY A 238 -18.36 9.30 12.34
C GLY A 238 -17.75 7.95 12.72
N VAL A 239 -16.82 7.42 11.92
CA VAL A 239 -16.11 6.18 12.22
C VAL A 239 -15.32 6.29 13.53
N VAL A 240 -14.61 7.40 13.77
CA VAL A 240 -13.86 7.62 15.01
C VAL A 240 -14.81 7.67 16.22
N VAL A 241 -15.92 8.39 16.12
CA VAL A 241 -16.91 8.49 17.21
C VAL A 241 -17.54 7.14 17.51
N ILE A 242 -17.94 6.38 16.48
CA ILE A 242 -18.46 5.02 16.64
C ILE A 242 -17.41 4.13 17.31
N THR A 243 -16.15 4.22 16.89
CA THR A 243 -15.05 3.44 17.48
C THR A 243 -14.87 3.76 18.95
N VAL A 244 -14.85 5.05 19.32
CA VAL A 244 -14.73 5.49 20.72
C VAL A 244 -15.93 5.02 21.54
N PHE A 245 -17.14 5.19 21.03
CA PHE A 245 -18.36 4.76 21.70
C PHE A 245 -18.38 3.24 21.93
N MET A 246 -18.02 2.47 20.90
CA MET A 246 -17.88 1.01 20.99
C MET A 246 -16.79 0.62 21.98
N SER A 247 -15.70 1.38 22.05
CA SER A 247 -14.59 1.16 22.99
C SER A 247 -14.94 1.44 24.45
N MET A 248 -16.00 2.22 24.71
CA MET A 248 -16.44 2.60 26.07
C MET A 248 -17.49 1.64 26.66
N LYS A 249 -18.01 0.69 25.88
CA LYS A 249 -18.98 -0.28 26.39
C LYS A 249 -18.30 -1.26 27.36
N GLU A 250 -18.81 -1.33 28.59
CA GLU A 250 -18.33 -2.27 29.61
C GLU A 250 -18.60 -3.72 29.19
N VAL A 251 -17.59 -4.57 29.33
CA VAL A 251 -17.69 -6.01 29.09
C VAL A 251 -18.02 -6.68 30.42
N ASN A 252 -19.13 -7.42 30.47
CA ASN A 252 -19.50 -8.21 31.64
C ASN A 252 -18.64 -9.47 31.68
N TYR A 253 -17.87 -9.62 32.76
CA TYR A 253 -17.09 -10.82 33.05
C TYR A 253 -17.94 -11.77 33.89
N GLU A 254 -18.01 -13.04 33.49
CA GLU A 254 -18.59 -14.11 34.30
C GLU A 254 -17.48 -15.13 34.61
N ASN A 255 -17.16 -15.30 35.88
CA ASN A 255 -16.13 -16.24 36.38
C ASN A 255 -14.73 -16.08 35.73
N ASP A 256 -14.23 -14.85 35.60
CA ASP A 256 -12.87 -14.53 35.10
C ASP A 256 -12.53 -15.08 33.70
N ARG A 257 -13.53 -15.51 32.92
CA ARG A 257 -13.36 -15.93 31.54
C ARG A 257 -14.23 -15.09 30.62
N LEU A 258 -13.65 -14.60 29.54
CA LEU A 258 -14.40 -13.94 28.48
C LEU A 258 -15.32 -15.00 27.83
N HIS A 259 -16.64 -14.86 28.00
CA HIS A 259 -17.60 -15.76 27.36
C HIS A 259 -17.76 -15.39 25.88
N TYR A 260 -16.97 -16.02 25.01
CA TYR A 260 -17.01 -15.78 23.56
C TYR A 260 -18.34 -16.17 22.87
N ALA A 261 -19.20 -16.93 23.54
CA ALA A 261 -20.48 -17.42 23.00
C ALA A 261 -21.65 -16.43 23.13
N THR A 262 -21.51 -15.39 23.97
CA THR A 262 -22.51 -14.32 24.14
C THR A 262 -22.11 -13.04 23.40
N ILE A 263 -20.99 -13.06 22.68
CA ILE A 263 -20.50 -11.94 21.88
C ILE A 263 -21.45 -11.76 20.69
N GLY A 264 -22.28 -10.72 20.76
CA GLY A 264 -23.07 -10.29 19.62
C GLY A 264 -22.19 -9.66 18.53
N LEU A 265 -22.77 -9.34 17.37
CA LEU A 265 -22.10 -8.60 16.29
C LEU A 265 -21.46 -7.28 16.77
N HIS A 266 -21.94 -6.75 17.91
CA HIS A 266 -21.46 -5.57 18.61
C HIS A 266 -20.17 -5.79 19.44
N ASP A 267 -19.91 -7.00 19.94
CA ASP A 267 -18.79 -7.26 20.85
C ASP A 267 -17.56 -7.82 20.10
N ALA A 268 -17.77 -8.40 18.90
CA ALA A 268 -16.70 -8.91 18.02
C ALA A 268 -15.73 -7.83 17.51
N TYR A 269 -16.17 -6.57 17.47
CA TYR A 269 -15.34 -5.45 17.04
C TYR A 269 -14.26 -5.08 18.09
N TYR A 270 -14.56 -5.27 19.37
CA TYR A 270 -13.67 -4.96 20.49
C TYR A 270 -12.45 -5.90 20.52
N ASP A 271 -12.67 -7.17 20.21
CA ASP A 271 -11.64 -8.21 20.25
C ASP A 271 -10.65 -8.12 19.07
N ILE A 272 -11.10 -7.61 17.90
CA ILE A 272 -10.20 -7.32 16.78
C ILE A 272 -9.24 -6.16 17.11
N VAL A 273 -9.67 -5.18 17.92
CA VAL A 273 -8.81 -4.06 18.32
C VAL A 273 -7.84 -4.44 19.43
N ASN A 274 -8.27 -5.30 20.37
CA ASN A 274 -7.43 -5.75 21.48
C ASN A 274 -6.51 -6.93 21.16
N SER A 275 -6.86 -7.81 20.22
CA SER A 275 -5.95 -8.89 19.76
C SER A 275 -4.78 -8.40 18.88
N ILE A 276 -4.78 -7.11 18.52
CA ILE A 276 -3.70 -6.44 17.78
C ILE A 276 -2.61 -5.88 18.73
N TYR A 277 -2.80 -5.96 20.05
CA TYR A 277 -1.78 -5.59 21.05
C TYR A 277 -1.31 -6.79 21.88
#